data_AF-A0A835S6H7-F1
#
_entry.id   AF-A0A835S6H7-F1
#
_cell.length_a   1.000
_cell.length_b   1.000
_cell.length_c   1.000
_cell.angle_alpha   90.00
_cell.angle_beta   90.00
_cell.angle_gamma   90.00
#
_symmetry.space_group_name_H-M   'P 1'
#
loop_
_entity.id
_entity.type
_entity.pdbx_description
1 polymer ?
#
loop_
_entity_poly.entity_id
_entity_poly.type
_entity_poly.pdbx_seq_one_letter_code
_entity_poly.pdbx_strand_id
1 'polypeptide(L)' 'MLKRRKLGKTNLSVSEIGLGCWQLGGLTTINDISITYGDVNEQTAKKIINKALELGINAFDTA' A
#
# COMPACT_ATOMS: atom_id res chain seq x y z
N MET A 1 18.24 -0.33 7.32
CA MET A 1 17.80 0.02 5.95
C MET A 1 17.23 -1.24 5.31
N LEU A 2 16.04 -1.17 4.69
CA LEU A 2 15.39 -2.35 4.12
C LEU A 2 16.20 -2.91 2.94
N LYS A 3 16.35 -4.24 2.85
CA LYS A 3 17.01 -4.88 1.70
C LYS A 3 16.10 -4.86 0.49
N ARG A 4 16.71 -4.84 -0.70
CA ARG A 4 16.01 -4.93 -1.99
C ARG A 4 16.43 -6.17 -2.75
N ARG A 5 15.49 -6.75 -3.51
CA ARG A 5 15.67 -7.95 -4.34
C ARG A 5 15.19 -7.71 -5.76
N LYS A 6 15.76 -8.44 -6.71
CA LYS A 6 15.30 -8.43 -8.10
C LYS A 6 13.93 -9.12 -8.18
N LEU A 7 12.95 -8.48 -8.81
CA LEU A 7 11.63 -9.08 -9.01
C LEU A 7 11.66 -10.04 -10.21
N GLY A 8 11.97 -11.32 -9.95
CA GLY A 8 11.98 -12.38 -10.96
C GLY A 8 12.91 -12.06 -12.14
N LYS A 9 12.37 -12.17 -13.37
CA LYS A 9 13.12 -11.89 -14.61
C LYS A 9 13.12 -10.40 -15.01
N THR A 10 12.44 -9.53 -14.26
CA THR A 10 12.39 -8.10 -14.55
C THR A 10 13.66 -7.39 -14.12
N ASN A 11 13.87 -6.15 -14.56
CA ASN A 11 14.97 -5.31 -14.07
C ASN A 11 14.60 -4.49 -12.82
N LEU A 12 13.48 -4.81 -12.17
CA LEU A 12 13.00 -4.09 -10.99
C LEU A 12 13.74 -4.57 -9.74
N SER A 13 14.17 -3.62 -8.91
CA SER A 13 14.72 -3.85 -7.56
C SER A 13 13.70 -3.39 -6.53
N VAL A 14 13.05 -4.33 -5.86
CA VAL A 14 11.95 -4.08 -4.92
C VAL A 14 12.35 -4.38 -3.50
N SER A 15 11.81 -3.64 -2.54
CA SER A 15 11.91 -3.91 -1.11
C SER A 15 11.40 -5.32 -0.78
N GLU A 16 12.02 -6.00 0.19
CA GLU A 16 11.54 -7.32 0.66
C GLU A 16 10.12 -7.28 1.27
N ILE A 17 9.65 -6.08 1.64
CA ILE A 17 8.29 -5.79 2.10
C ILE A 17 7.66 -4.77 1.16
N GLY A 18 6.41 -5.00 0.75
CA GLY A 18 5.59 -4.05 -0.01
C GLY A 18 4.42 -3.51 0.82
N LEU A 19 3.81 -2.41 0.37
CA LEU A 19 2.58 -1.87 0.94
C LEU A 19 1.37 -2.29 0.10
N GLY A 20 0.47 -3.08 0.67
CA GLY A 20 -0.87 -3.28 0.10
C GLY A 20 -1.73 -2.03 0.28
N CYS A 21 -2.40 -1.58 -0.77
CA CYS A 21 -3.11 -0.30 -0.81
C CYS A 21 -4.64 -0.44 -0.77
N TRP A 22 -5.19 -1.64 -0.59
CA TRP A 22 -6.65 -1.85 -0.62
C TRP A 22 -7.40 -0.96 0.38
N GLN A 23 -6.89 -0.83 1.61
CA GLN A 23 -7.48 -0.01 2.65
C GLN A 23 -7.43 1.49 2.33
N LEU A 24 -6.54 1.93 1.42
CA LEU A 24 -6.44 3.34 1.03
C LEU A 24 -7.60 3.78 0.13
N GLY A 25 -8.39 2.84 -0.42
CA GLY A 25 -9.61 3.12 -1.15
C GLY A 25 -10.77 3.63 -0.29
N GLY A 26 -10.63 3.61 1.04
CA GLY A 26 -11.63 4.12 1.97
C GLY A 26 -12.84 3.21 2.15
N LEU A 27 -13.90 3.77 2.72
CA LEU A 27 -15.14 3.04 2.96
C LEU A 27 -15.90 2.83 1.64
N THR A 28 -16.14 1.57 1.29
CA THR A 28 -17.03 1.18 0.19
C THR A 28 -18.20 0.39 0.74
N THR A 29 -19.40 0.81 0.33
CA THR A 29 -20.66 0.16 0.70
C THR A 29 -21.37 -0.31 -0.56
N ILE A 30 -21.78 -1.58 -0.60
CA ILE A 30 -22.60 -2.16 -1.67
C ILE A 30 -23.88 -2.69 -1.03
N ASN A 31 -25.05 -2.25 -1.52
CA ASN A 31 -26.36 -2.64 -0.99
C ASN A 31 -26.45 -2.46 0.55
N ASP A 32 -26.01 -1.30 1.04
CA ASP A 32 -25.95 -0.96 2.48
C ASP A 32 -25.04 -1.85 3.34
N ILE A 33 -24.20 -2.68 2.72
CA ILE A 33 -23.21 -3.52 3.39
C ILE A 33 -21.81 -2.93 3.14
N SER A 34 -21.12 -2.56 4.22
CA SER A 34 -19.71 -2.14 4.17
C SER A 34 -18.83 -3.33 3.79
N ILE A 35 -18.11 -3.22 2.67
CA ILE A 35 -17.23 -4.27 2.15
C ILE A 35 -15.74 -3.98 2.36
N THR A 36 -15.40 -2.86 3.00
CA THR A 36 -14.02 -2.49 3.34
C THR A 36 -13.87 -2.17 4.84
N TYR A 37 -12.63 -2.03 5.30
CA TYR A 37 -12.26 -1.98 6.72
C TYR A 37 -12.53 -0.64 7.44
N GLY A 38 -13.18 0.33 6.79
CA GLY A 38 -13.50 1.63 7.37
C GLY A 38 -12.94 2.80 6.57
N ASP A 39 -13.15 4.01 7.08
CA ASP A 39 -12.81 5.25 6.39
C ASP A 39 -11.35 5.67 6.62
N VAL A 40 -10.45 5.24 5.73
CA VAL A 40 -9.09 5.81 5.64
C VAL A 40 -9.17 7.09 4.83
N ASN A 41 -9.22 8.23 5.52
CA ASN A 41 -9.22 9.52 4.85
C ASN A 41 -7.87 9.84 4.16
N GLU A 42 -7.90 10.81 3.24
CA GLU A 42 -6.74 11.20 2.43
C GLU A 42 -5.51 11.59 3.26
N GLN A 43 -5.69 12.28 4.39
CA GLN A 43 -4.58 12.67 5.26
C GLN A 43 -3.89 11.46 5.89
N THR A 44 -4.67 10.45 6.27
CA THR A 44 -4.17 9.21 6.84
C THR A 44 -3.47 8.39 5.76
N ALA A 45 -4.04 8.30 4.56
CA ALA A 45 -3.42 7.64 3.41
C ALA A 45 -2.05 8.26 3.08
N LYS A 46 -1.95 9.59 3.03
CA LYS A 46 -0.67 10.30 2.83
C LYS A 46 0.36 9.95 3.91
N LYS A 47 -0.05 9.90 5.19
CA LYS A 47 0.84 9.51 6.29
C LYS A 47 1.34 8.08 6.15
N ILE A 48 0.47 7.15 5.76
CA ILE A 48 0.84 5.73 5.54
C ILE A 48 1.86 5.62 4.40
N ILE A 49 1.58 6.24 3.25
CA ILE A 49 2.47 6.20 2.08
C ILE A 49 3.82 6.83 2.42
N ASN A 50 3.83 8.02 3.03
CA ASN A 50 5.07 8.69 3.42
C ASN A 50 5.86 7.84 4.42
N LYS A 51 5.19 7.20 5.38
CA LYS A 51 5.86 6.33 6.34
C LYS A 51 6.48 5.09 5.68
N ALA A 52 5.79 4.49 4.71
CA ALA A 52 6.33 3.37 3.94
C ALA A 52 7.60 3.78 3.17
N LEU A 53 7.59 4.95 2.53
CA LEU A 53 8.73 5.51 1.83
C LEU A 53 9.92 5.76 2.78
N GLU A 54 9.68 6.37 3.95
CA GLU A 54 10.70 6.58 4.99
C GLU A 54 11.36 5.27 5.46
N LEU A 55 10.57 4.20 5.55
CA LEU A 55 11.05 2.86 5.94
C LEU A 55 11.79 2.13 4.81
N GLY A 56 11.83 2.72 3.61
CA GLY A 56 12.55 2.19 2.45
C GLY A 56 11.72 1.23 1.57
N ILE A 57 10.40 1.17 1.77
CA ILE A 57 9.48 0.44 0.89
C ILE A 57 9.40 1.14 -0.46
N ASN A 58 9.48 0.39 -1.56
CA ASN A 58 9.31 0.91 -2.91
C ASN A 58 8.40 0.04 -3.81
N ALA A 59 7.72 -0.95 -3.22
CA ALA A 59 6.71 -1.76 -3.89
C ALA A 59 5.34 -1.50 -3.26
N PHE A 60 4.36 -1.15 -4.10
CA PHE A 60 2.99 -0.81 -3.71
C PHE A 60 2.04 -1.64 -4.56
N ASP A 61 1.11 -2.35 -3.91
CA ASP A 61 0.14 -3.25 -4.54
C ASP A 61 -1.27 -2.65 -4.45
N THR A 62 -2.01 -2.65 -5.56
CA THR A 62 -3.34 -2.01 -5.68
C THR A 62 -4.18 -2.67 -6.79
N ALA A 63 -5.47 -2.36 -6.87
CA ALA A 63 -6.43 -2.87 -7.85
C ALA A 63 -7.57 -1.87 -8.11
#